data_AF-A0A449A8U1-F1
#
_entry.id   AF-A0A449A8U1-F1
#
_cell.length_a   1.000
_cell.length_b   1.000
_cell.length_c   1.000
_cell.angle_alpha   90.00
_cell.angle_beta   90.00
_cell.angle_gamma   90.00
#
_symmetry.space_group_name_H-M   'P 1'
#
loop_
_entity.id
_entity.type
_entity.pdbx_description
1 polymer ?
#
loop_
_entity_poly.entity_id
_entity_poly.type
_entity_poly.pdbx_seq_one_letter_code
_entity_poly.pdbx_strand_id
1 'polypeptide(L)'
;MNKKILLGCIGSLTIATGFVVGVTLISRSTKKQVHVNDQIATYEFKAGEGLNPSEHFASEFSFASYYDSRPTYSSNLRFQPDLRNSSSRDNQFWAYQLEISYNNEKSDVEEYKQRQEKPKFILRDKFTKAPIDLLKKDANIYYHSYANDLTGELILNVLIEDKKGDKKILEKSTSDAKRIDSWASKKFIISGFKKTNVQSNSDLTKSFIDPNQSLLSTFYVSESNSLRKIFQEQKAKVNDKEVRINNANDLLTNNILPSQEAKNEEIDKQNQQLKNYLIVSTNNQSNKYFEIDWTRPVWLSKTDNENKLQLNYYLKRFVSAGNLKVPWKYEKIDVAQPQSQYVYFNYFNLKQVAEKMVQIIGKPNIDLKQYSQSGENSLTFTKNSSYNIPNSSNGYFDQIELKMNESVKLSSIDNAKKFTHHELNINNYKLAFVTDKTYKPNNEFNTSNDPYVGKQNGDKITFAYSLKLDPSSSELGISTYYGTLTLEGFKTNTEQ
;
A
#
# COMPACT_ATOMS: atom_id res chain seq x y z
N MET A 1 -66.69 -56.40 -2.26
CA MET A 1 -66.13 -57.01 -3.50
C MET A 1 -65.56 -55.90 -4.36
N ASN A 2 -64.23 -55.74 -4.34
CA ASN A 2 -63.26 -55.98 -5.45
C ASN A 2 -63.40 -54.93 -6.58
N LYS A 3 -62.59 -53.86 -6.67
CA LYS A 3 -61.10 -53.77 -6.68
C LYS A 3 -60.47 -54.87 -7.53
N LYS A 4 -60.28 -54.59 -8.82
CA LYS A 4 -59.15 -55.02 -9.68
C LYS A 4 -59.33 -54.40 -11.07
N ILE A 5 -58.21 -54.14 -11.74
CA ILE A 5 -58.08 -53.48 -13.06
C ILE A 5 -57.90 -51.95 -12.98
N LEU A 6 -56.85 -51.52 -12.26
CA LEU A 6 -56.10 -50.30 -12.61
C LEU A 6 -54.64 -50.44 -12.10
N LEU A 7 -53.96 -51.51 -12.51
CA LEU A 7 -52.59 -51.84 -12.07
C LEU A 7 -51.73 -52.46 -13.18
N GLY A 8 -52.02 -52.11 -14.45
CA GLY A 8 -51.44 -52.78 -15.62
C GLY A 8 -50.41 -52.00 -16.46
N CYS A 9 -50.15 -50.71 -16.19
CA CYS A 9 -49.25 -49.90 -17.05
C CYS A 9 -48.22 -49.02 -16.30
N ILE A 10 -47.86 -49.37 -15.07
CA ILE A 10 -46.75 -48.71 -14.32
C ILE A 10 -45.60 -49.72 -14.04
N GLY A 11 -45.62 -50.89 -14.66
CA GLY A 11 -44.66 -51.98 -14.38
C GLY A 11 -43.46 -52.12 -15.32
N SER A 12 -43.39 -51.37 -16.43
CA SER A 12 -42.38 -51.61 -17.49
C SER A 12 -41.51 -50.42 -17.88
N LEU A 13 -41.64 -49.27 -17.19
CA LEU A 13 -40.74 -48.11 -17.36
C LEU A 13 -39.71 -47.93 -16.23
N THR A 14 -39.81 -48.71 -15.15
CA THR A 14 -38.87 -48.68 -14.02
C THR A 14 -37.76 -49.74 -14.10
N ILE A 15 -37.76 -50.63 -15.10
CA ILE A 15 -36.71 -51.66 -15.25
C ILE A 15 -35.66 -51.25 -16.30
N ALA A 16 -35.96 -50.32 -17.21
CA ALA A 16 -34.99 -49.86 -18.22
C ALA A 16 -33.99 -48.81 -17.69
N THR A 17 -34.37 -47.99 -16.70
CA THR A 17 -33.47 -47.01 -16.06
C THR A 17 -32.55 -47.63 -15.00
N GLY A 18 -32.94 -48.77 -14.40
CA GLY A 18 -32.10 -49.50 -13.44
C GLY A 18 -30.94 -50.27 -14.10
N PHE A 19 -31.13 -50.79 -15.32
CA PHE A 19 -30.10 -51.57 -16.01
C PHE A 19 -29.01 -50.70 -16.66
N VAL A 20 -29.36 -49.50 -17.17
CA VAL A 20 -28.36 -48.56 -17.75
C VAL A 20 -27.44 -47.99 -16.66
N VAL A 21 -27.96 -47.76 -15.44
CA VAL A 21 -27.18 -47.29 -14.29
C VAL A 21 -26.33 -48.42 -13.68
N GLY A 22 -26.83 -49.66 -13.69
CA GLY A 22 -26.07 -50.84 -13.21
C GLY A 22 -24.86 -51.18 -14.08
N VAL A 23 -24.99 -51.14 -15.42
CA VAL A 23 -23.88 -51.45 -16.33
C VAL A 23 -22.82 -50.33 -16.35
N THR A 24 -23.18 -49.06 -16.14
CA THR A 24 -22.19 -47.98 -15.97
C THR A 24 -21.49 -47.99 -14.61
N LEU A 25 -22.12 -48.52 -13.55
CA LEU A 25 -21.48 -48.69 -12.24
C LEU A 25 -20.52 -49.88 -12.22
N ILE A 26 -20.84 -50.98 -12.91
CA ILE A 26 -19.97 -52.17 -12.99
C ILE A 26 -18.83 -51.99 -14.01
N SER A 27 -19.01 -51.17 -15.06
CA SER A 27 -17.88 -50.75 -15.93
C SER A 27 -16.94 -49.72 -15.27
N ARG A 28 -17.31 -49.16 -14.11
CA ARG A 28 -16.48 -48.21 -13.34
C ARG A 28 -15.55 -48.91 -12.34
N SER A 29 -15.78 -50.18 -12.00
CA SER A 29 -14.87 -50.96 -11.13
C SER A 29 -13.60 -51.45 -11.82
N THR A 30 -13.41 -51.18 -13.11
CA THR A 30 -12.19 -51.52 -13.87
C THR A 30 -11.53 -50.35 -14.59
N LYS A 31 -12.06 -49.12 -14.47
CA LYS A 31 -11.34 -47.92 -14.92
C LYS A 31 -10.50 -47.38 -13.77
N LYS A 32 -9.17 -47.46 -13.93
CA LYS A 32 -8.19 -46.68 -13.14
C LYS A 32 -8.78 -45.31 -12.82
N GLN A 33 -8.73 -44.90 -11.55
CA GLN A 33 -9.02 -43.52 -11.16
C GLN A 33 -8.18 -42.61 -12.06
N VAL A 34 -8.85 -41.98 -13.02
CA VAL A 34 -8.26 -40.93 -13.84
C VAL A 34 -8.06 -39.77 -12.87
N HIS A 35 -6.80 -39.40 -12.61
CA HIS A 35 -6.47 -38.32 -11.68
C HIS A 35 -7.28 -37.07 -12.05
N VAL A 36 -7.74 -36.30 -11.06
CA VAL A 36 -8.55 -35.07 -11.30
C VAL A 36 -7.86 -34.13 -12.30
N ASN A 37 -6.53 -34.13 -12.34
CA ASN A 37 -5.70 -33.42 -13.31
C ASN A 37 -5.93 -33.82 -14.78
N ASP A 38 -6.18 -35.10 -15.05
CA ASP A 38 -6.47 -35.61 -16.38
C ASP A 38 -7.92 -35.27 -16.77
N GLN A 39 -8.85 -35.33 -15.80
CA GLN A 39 -10.26 -34.98 -16.04
C GLN A 39 -10.44 -33.49 -16.33
N ILE A 40 -9.72 -32.60 -15.65
CA ILE A 40 -9.83 -31.16 -15.94
C ILE A 40 -9.24 -30.80 -17.32
N ALA A 41 -8.37 -31.65 -17.90
CA ALA A 41 -7.76 -31.39 -19.19
C ALA A 41 -8.76 -31.40 -20.35
N THR A 42 -9.92 -32.04 -20.19
CA THR A 42 -10.99 -32.10 -21.19
C THR A 42 -11.94 -30.91 -21.15
N TYR A 43 -11.78 -29.99 -20.18
CA TYR A 43 -12.63 -28.83 -20.05
C TYR A 43 -12.29 -27.74 -21.09
N GLU A 44 -13.29 -26.93 -21.44
CA GLU A 44 -13.16 -25.68 -22.18
C GLU A 44 -13.58 -24.50 -21.31
N PHE A 45 -12.80 -23.42 -21.39
CA PHE A 45 -13.14 -22.12 -20.82
C PHE A 45 -13.50 -21.18 -21.96
N LYS A 46 -14.67 -20.54 -21.88
CA LYS A 46 -15.16 -19.61 -22.91
C LYS A 46 -16.01 -18.49 -22.30
N ALA A 47 -16.14 -17.40 -23.06
CA ALA A 47 -17.11 -16.35 -22.75
C ALA A 47 -18.53 -16.92 -22.86
N GLY A 48 -19.39 -16.56 -21.91
CA GLY A 48 -20.81 -16.86 -21.94
C GLY A 48 -21.60 -15.80 -22.71
N GLU A 49 -22.90 -16.01 -22.88
CA GLU A 49 -23.78 -15.07 -23.60
C GLU A 49 -23.88 -13.68 -22.94
N GLY A 50 -23.53 -13.57 -21.66
CA GLY A 50 -23.56 -12.31 -20.92
C GLY A 50 -22.33 -11.43 -21.09
N LEU A 51 -21.40 -11.76 -21.99
CA LEU A 51 -20.15 -11.02 -22.17
C LEU A 51 -19.76 -10.93 -23.65
N ASN A 52 -19.52 -9.71 -24.13
CA ASN A 52 -18.78 -9.47 -25.37
C ASN A 52 -17.33 -9.07 -25.05
N PRO A 53 -16.33 -9.97 -25.19
CA PRO A 53 -14.96 -9.68 -24.79
C PRO A 53 -14.37 -8.42 -25.42
N SER A 54 -14.70 -8.09 -26.68
CA SER A 54 -14.09 -6.96 -27.38
C SER A 54 -14.38 -5.59 -26.77
N GLU A 55 -15.41 -5.50 -25.91
CA GLU A 55 -15.81 -4.27 -25.23
C GLU A 55 -15.13 -4.10 -23.86
N HIS A 56 -14.45 -5.14 -23.36
CA HIS A 56 -13.87 -5.19 -22.02
C HIS A 56 -12.37 -5.47 -22.06
N PHE A 57 -11.64 -4.96 -21.08
CA PHE A 57 -10.27 -5.40 -20.81
C PHE A 57 -10.27 -6.74 -20.07
N ALA A 58 -9.22 -7.55 -20.24
CA ALA A 58 -9.11 -8.81 -19.52
C ALA A 58 -8.90 -8.59 -18.02
N SER A 59 -8.20 -7.51 -17.64
CA SER A 59 -7.97 -7.12 -16.24
C SER A 59 -9.24 -6.81 -15.45
N GLU A 60 -10.35 -6.45 -16.12
CA GLU A 60 -11.67 -6.33 -15.50
C GLU A 60 -12.18 -7.64 -14.90
N PHE A 61 -11.52 -8.76 -15.19
CA PHE A 61 -11.83 -10.10 -14.70
C PHE A 61 -10.64 -10.78 -14.00
N SER A 62 -9.64 -10.02 -13.57
CA SER A 62 -8.53 -10.52 -12.72
C SER A 62 -9.00 -10.68 -11.27
N PHE A 63 -9.28 -11.93 -10.86
CA PHE A 63 -9.75 -12.32 -9.54
C PHE A 63 -9.07 -13.60 -9.07
N ALA A 64 -8.82 -13.73 -7.78
CA ALA A 64 -8.47 -15.01 -7.15
C ALA A 64 -9.52 -15.38 -6.11
N SER A 65 -9.84 -16.66 -5.99
CA SER A 65 -10.85 -17.17 -5.04
C SER A 65 -10.31 -17.35 -3.61
N TYR A 66 -9.14 -16.79 -3.33
CA TYR A 66 -8.42 -16.91 -2.08
C TYR A 66 -7.49 -15.70 -1.93
N TYR A 67 -7.22 -15.32 -0.69
CA TYR A 67 -6.24 -14.27 -0.41
C TYR A 67 -4.83 -14.78 -0.72
N ASP A 68 -4.22 -14.19 -1.75
CA ASP A 68 -2.80 -14.40 -2.08
C ASP A 68 -2.08 -13.10 -1.74
N SER A 69 -1.31 -13.10 -0.64
CA SER A 69 -0.54 -11.94 -0.19
C SER A 69 0.76 -11.73 -0.97
N ARG A 70 1.22 -12.76 -1.72
CA ARG A 70 2.43 -12.70 -2.56
C ARG A 70 2.34 -11.66 -3.68
N PRO A 71 1.22 -11.54 -4.43
CA PRO A 71 1.02 -10.51 -5.43
C PRO A 71 0.79 -9.12 -4.86
N THR A 72 0.66 -8.92 -3.54
CA THR A 72 0.22 -7.62 -3.04
C THR A 72 1.36 -6.66 -2.70
N TYR A 73 2.48 -7.06 -2.09
CA TYR A 73 3.49 -6.06 -1.64
C TYR A 73 4.93 -6.56 -1.48
N SER A 74 5.33 -7.69 -2.05
CA SER A 74 6.72 -8.18 -1.92
C SER A 74 7.54 -8.02 -3.19
N SER A 75 8.84 -7.77 -3.03
CA SER A 75 9.88 -7.66 -4.07
C SER A 75 10.09 -8.94 -4.91
N ASN A 76 9.20 -9.94 -4.81
CA ASN A 76 9.32 -11.23 -5.48
C ASN A 76 8.21 -11.46 -6.51
N LEU A 77 8.54 -11.08 -7.76
CA LEU A 77 8.20 -11.65 -9.08
C LEU A 77 6.73 -11.94 -9.49
N ARG A 78 5.76 -12.19 -8.61
CA ARG A 78 4.40 -12.62 -8.99
C ARG A 78 3.34 -11.54 -8.75
N PHE A 79 3.42 -10.42 -9.48
CA PHE A 79 2.52 -9.27 -9.33
C PHE A 79 1.56 -9.10 -10.53
N GLN A 80 0.30 -8.80 -10.25
CA GLN A 80 -0.66 -8.30 -11.25
C GLN A 80 -1.34 -7.05 -10.67
N PRO A 81 -1.25 -5.89 -11.34
CA PRO A 81 -1.75 -4.63 -10.79
C PRO A 81 -3.26 -4.63 -10.50
N ASP A 82 -4.02 -5.35 -11.32
CA ASP A 82 -5.49 -5.38 -11.30
C ASP A 82 -6.06 -6.62 -10.59
N LEU A 83 -5.23 -7.45 -9.96
CA LEU A 83 -5.72 -8.61 -9.22
C LEU A 83 -6.58 -8.18 -8.02
N ARG A 84 -7.78 -8.76 -7.94
CA ARG A 84 -8.72 -8.59 -6.83
C ARG A 84 -8.86 -9.90 -6.06
N ASN A 85 -8.53 -9.88 -4.78
CA ASN A 85 -8.55 -11.06 -3.91
C ASN A 85 -8.65 -10.72 -2.41
N SER A 86 -8.98 -9.48 -2.07
CA SER A 86 -8.93 -8.97 -0.69
C SER A 86 -10.29 -8.88 -0.02
N SER A 87 -11.39 -8.97 -0.78
CA SER A 87 -12.75 -8.92 -0.25
C SER A 87 -13.51 -10.22 -0.48
N SER A 88 -14.58 -10.41 0.30
CA SER A 88 -15.49 -11.55 0.11
C SER A 88 -16.12 -11.56 -1.28
N ARG A 89 -16.46 -10.37 -1.80
CA ARG A 89 -16.91 -10.17 -3.19
C ARG A 89 -15.91 -10.70 -4.20
N ASP A 90 -14.65 -10.28 -4.08
CA ASP A 90 -13.61 -10.67 -5.04
C ASP A 90 -13.36 -12.18 -5.02
N ASN A 91 -13.28 -12.76 -3.82
CA ASN A 91 -12.97 -14.17 -3.62
C ASN A 91 -14.09 -15.11 -4.08
N GLN A 92 -15.32 -14.62 -4.22
CA GLN A 92 -16.46 -15.43 -4.66
C GLN A 92 -16.76 -15.32 -6.15
N PHE A 93 -16.19 -14.33 -6.85
CA PHE A 93 -16.49 -14.05 -8.25
C PHE A 93 -16.43 -15.30 -9.14
N TRP A 94 -15.32 -16.05 -9.10
CA TRP A 94 -15.17 -17.22 -9.99
C TRP A 94 -16.10 -18.38 -9.65
N ALA A 95 -16.34 -18.63 -8.37
CA ALA A 95 -17.28 -19.68 -7.95
C ALA A 95 -18.70 -19.32 -8.42
N TYR A 96 -19.11 -18.07 -8.22
CA TYR A 96 -20.39 -17.54 -8.70
C TYR A 96 -20.55 -17.66 -10.22
N GLN A 97 -19.49 -17.43 -10.99
CA GLN A 97 -19.54 -17.54 -12.46
C GLN A 97 -19.54 -18.99 -12.98
N LEU A 98 -18.81 -19.91 -12.33
CA LEU A 98 -18.45 -21.20 -12.93
C LEU A 98 -19.15 -22.42 -12.29
N GLU A 99 -19.65 -22.29 -11.08
CA GLU A 99 -20.14 -23.42 -10.29
C GLU A 99 -21.67 -23.44 -10.20
N ILE A 100 -22.25 -24.63 -10.39
CA ILE A 100 -23.69 -24.83 -10.19
C ILE A 100 -24.00 -24.96 -8.70
N SER A 101 -23.06 -25.46 -7.89
CA SER A 101 -23.21 -25.61 -6.44
C SER A 101 -23.04 -24.33 -5.64
N TYR A 102 -22.69 -23.20 -6.28
CA TYR A 102 -22.56 -21.92 -5.59
C TYR A 102 -23.89 -21.55 -4.90
N ASN A 103 -23.82 -21.33 -3.59
CA ASN A 103 -25.01 -21.06 -2.78
C ASN A 103 -25.33 -19.56 -2.78
N ASN A 104 -26.08 -19.14 -3.80
CA ASN A 104 -26.49 -17.74 -3.98
C ASN A 104 -27.22 -17.20 -2.73
N GLU A 105 -28.21 -17.92 -2.19
CA GLU A 105 -29.01 -17.47 -1.05
C GLU A 105 -28.20 -17.17 0.21
N LYS A 106 -27.09 -17.88 0.41
CA LYS A 106 -26.19 -17.70 1.55
C LYS A 106 -24.99 -16.80 1.26
N SER A 107 -24.90 -16.22 0.07
CA SER A 107 -23.85 -15.27 -0.26
C SER A 107 -23.96 -14.03 0.63
N ASP A 108 -22.83 -13.56 1.15
CA ASP A 108 -22.70 -12.27 1.84
C ASP A 108 -22.55 -11.09 0.85
N VAL A 109 -22.51 -11.38 -0.47
CA VAL A 109 -22.45 -10.39 -1.54
C VAL A 109 -23.85 -10.26 -2.15
N GLU A 110 -24.50 -9.11 -1.95
CA GLU A 110 -25.89 -8.90 -2.39
C GLU A 110 -26.09 -9.14 -3.89
N GLU A 111 -25.13 -8.69 -4.72
CA GLU A 111 -25.11 -8.92 -6.19
C GLU A 111 -25.16 -10.42 -6.56
N TYR A 112 -24.63 -11.30 -5.70
CA TYR A 112 -24.52 -12.75 -5.96
C TYR A 112 -25.61 -13.57 -5.29
N LYS A 113 -26.55 -12.92 -4.59
CA LYS A 113 -27.72 -13.61 -4.02
C LYS A 113 -28.73 -14.03 -5.08
N GLN A 114 -28.73 -13.34 -6.21
CA GLN A 114 -29.57 -13.67 -7.35
C GLN A 114 -28.73 -14.46 -8.36
N ARG A 115 -29.21 -15.63 -8.77
CA ARG A 115 -28.53 -16.43 -9.77
C ARG A 115 -28.49 -15.65 -11.09
N GLN A 116 -27.30 -15.50 -11.67
CA GLN A 116 -27.19 -14.95 -13.02
C GLN A 116 -27.90 -15.88 -14.02
N GLU A 117 -28.92 -15.37 -14.72
CA GLU A 117 -29.58 -16.13 -15.79
C GLU A 117 -28.61 -16.50 -16.92
N LYS A 118 -27.62 -15.63 -17.18
CA LYS A 118 -26.57 -15.80 -18.20
C LYS A 118 -25.19 -15.45 -17.64
N PRO A 119 -24.36 -16.43 -17.20
CA PRO A 119 -23.03 -16.14 -16.67
C PRO A 119 -22.12 -15.53 -17.74
N LYS A 120 -21.19 -14.67 -17.32
CA LYS A 120 -20.21 -14.03 -18.23
C LYS A 120 -19.16 -15.04 -18.73
N PHE A 121 -18.93 -16.11 -17.98
CA PHE A 121 -17.93 -17.13 -18.26
C PHE A 121 -18.48 -18.54 -18.07
N ILE A 122 -17.94 -19.50 -18.83
CA ILE A 122 -18.35 -20.90 -18.75
C ILE A 122 -17.09 -21.78 -18.73
N LEU A 123 -17.03 -22.70 -17.77
CA LEU A 123 -16.02 -23.76 -17.69
C LEU A 123 -16.72 -25.13 -17.63
N ARG A 124 -16.70 -25.88 -18.73
CA ARG A 124 -17.39 -27.18 -18.84
C ARG A 124 -16.57 -28.20 -19.63
N ASP A 125 -16.80 -29.48 -19.37
CA ASP A 125 -16.22 -30.54 -20.17
C ASP A 125 -16.63 -30.41 -21.65
N LYS A 126 -15.66 -30.48 -22.56
CA LYS A 126 -15.90 -30.25 -24.00
C LYS A 126 -16.92 -31.22 -24.59
N PHE A 127 -16.96 -32.46 -24.12
CA PHE A 127 -17.72 -33.54 -24.73
C PHE A 127 -19.07 -33.76 -24.03
N THR A 128 -19.03 -33.90 -22.71
CA THR A 128 -20.18 -34.19 -21.86
C THR A 128 -20.92 -32.94 -21.40
N LYS A 129 -20.32 -31.76 -21.56
CA LYS A 129 -20.82 -30.47 -21.03
C LYS A 129 -20.99 -30.47 -19.50
N ALA A 130 -20.33 -31.40 -18.81
CA ALA A 130 -20.36 -31.50 -17.36
C ALA A 130 -19.78 -30.24 -16.68
N PRO A 131 -20.35 -29.82 -15.54
CA PRO A 131 -19.85 -28.68 -14.77
C PRO A 131 -18.62 -29.06 -13.93
N ILE A 132 -17.84 -28.04 -13.56
CA ILE A 132 -16.63 -28.20 -12.74
C ILE A 132 -16.92 -28.82 -11.35
N ASP A 133 -18.16 -28.67 -10.87
CA ASP A 133 -18.66 -29.25 -9.62
C ASP A 133 -18.46 -30.76 -9.50
N LEU A 134 -18.44 -31.50 -10.61
CA LEU A 134 -18.19 -32.95 -10.56
C LEU A 134 -16.81 -33.29 -10.00
N LEU A 135 -15.81 -32.43 -10.24
CA LEU A 135 -14.45 -32.63 -9.73
C LEU A 135 -14.37 -32.36 -8.22
N LYS A 136 -15.29 -31.57 -7.67
CA LYS A 136 -15.30 -31.19 -6.25
C LYS A 136 -15.60 -32.35 -5.30
N LYS A 137 -16.11 -33.47 -5.81
CA LYS A 137 -16.28 -34.69 -5.02
C LYS A 137 -14.94 -35.18 -4.47
N ASP A 138 -13.91 -35.12 -5.31
CA ASP A 138 -12.60 -35.73 -5.02
C ASP A 138 -11.49 -34.70 -4.73
N ALA A 139 -11.70 -33.42 -5.07
CA ALA A 139 -10.72 -32.34 -4.83
C ALA A 139 -11.36 -31.05 -4.28
N ASN A 140 -10.57 -30.18 -3.66
CA ASN A 140 -10.89 -28.75 -3.52
C ASN A 140 -10.43 -28.02 -4.78
N ILE A 141 -11.26 -27.11 -5.28
CA ILE A 141 -11.00 -26.35 -6.50
C ILE A 141 -10.91 -24.87 -6.15
N TYR A 142 -9.85 -24.21 -6.59
CA TYR A 142 -9.63 -22.79 -6.45
C TYR A 142 -9.35 -22.16 -7.82
N TYR A 143 -9.54 -20.84 -7.92
CA TYR A 143 -9.40 -20.11 -9.17
C TYR A 143 -8.45 -18.92 -8.99
N HIS A 144 -7.60 -18.68 -9.98
CA HIS A 144 -6.78 -17.49 -10.08
C HIS A 144 -6.71 -17.08 -11.55
N SER A 145 -7.29 -15.94 -11.90
CA SER A 145 -7.17 -15.38 -13.24
C SER A 145 -6.08 -14.34 -13.36
N TYR A 146 -5.43 -14.33 -14.52
CA TYR A 146 -4.41 -13.37 -14.92
C TYR A 146 -4.82 -12.72 -16.24
N ALA A 147 -4.43 -11.47 -16.44
CA ALA A 147 -4.76 -10.72 -17.64
C ALA A 147 -3.54 -10.46 -18.52
N ASN A 148 -3.81 -10.31 -19.81
CA ASN A 148 -2.90 -9.71 -20.76
C ASN A 148 -3.68 -8.66 -21.55
N ASP A 149 -3.61 -7.41 -21.10
CA ASP A 149 -4.29 -6.30 -21.76
C ASP A 149 -3.52 -5.82 -22.99
N LEU A 150 -2.31 -6.33 -23.25
CA LEU A 150 -1.56 -6.04 -24.49
C LEU A 150 -2.01 -6.94 -25.65
N THR A 151 -2.30 -8.21 -25.36
CA THR A 151 -2.77 -9.18 -26.37
C THR A 151 -4.28 -9.38 -26.34
N GLY A 152 -4.98 -8.90 -25.31
CA GLY A 152 -6.42 -9.07 -25.16
C GLY A 152 -6.80 -10.49 -24.72
N GLU A 153 -6.10 -11.02 -23.73
CA GLU A 153 -6.25 -12.41 -23.28
C GLU A 153 -6.49 -12.51 -21.77
N LEU A 154 -7.46 -13.33 -21.38
CA LEU A 154 -7.73 -13.71 -20.00
C LEU A 154 -7.29 -15.16 -19.78
N ILE A 155 -6.43 -15.38 -18.79
CA ILE A 155 -5.90 -16.70 -18.44
C ILE A 155 -6.51 -17.12 -17.11
N LEU A 156 -7.33 -18.16 -17.11
CA LEU A 156 -7.85 -18.77 -15.88
C LEU A 156 -6.96 -19.93 -15.46
N ASN A 157 -6.36 -19.84 -14.29
CA ASN A 157 -5.66 -20.94 -13.65
C ASN A 157 -6.60 -21.61 -12.64
N VAL A 158 -6.99 -22.86 -12.92
CA VAL A 158 -7.77 -23.69 -11.99
C VAL A 158 -6.80 -24.53 -11.18
N LEU A 159 -6.82 -24.33 -9.87
CA LEU A 159 -5.93 -24.94 -8.90
C LEU A 159 -6.69 -26.07 -8.21
N ILE A 160 -6.04 -27.22 -8.08
CA ILE A 160 -6.63 -28.48 -7.61
C ILE A 160 -5.82 -28.96 -6.40
N GLU A 161 -6.50 -29.06 -5.26
CA GLU A 161 -5.97 -29.66 -4.04
C GLU A 161 -6.70 -30.98 -3.78
N ASP A 162 -5.95 -32.09 -3.74
CA ASP A 162 -6.52 -33.41 -3.48
C ASP A 162 -7.00 -33.52 -2.02
N LYS A 163 -8.28 -33.88 -1.83
CA LYS A 163 -8.88 -34.06 -0.50
C LYS A 163 -8.28 -35.25 0.27
N LYS A 164 -7.61 -36.17 -0.43
CA LYS A 164 -6.93 -37.35 0.13
C LYS A 164 -5.41 -37.19 0.19
N GLY A 165 -4.89 -35.97 -0.02
CA GLY A 165 -3.47 -35.65 0.07
C GLY A 165 -2.88 -35.80 1.49
N ASP A 166 -1.59 -35.50 1.64
CA ASP A 166 -0.87 -35.59 2.91
C ASP A 166 -1.55 -34.75 4.01
N LYS A 167 -2.11 -35.44 5.02
CA LYS A 167 -2.79 -34.82 6.17
C LYS A 167 -1.92 -33.78 6.88
N LYS A 168 -0.59 -33.96 6.92
CA LYS A 168 0.33 -32.99 7.54
C LYS A 168 0.41 -31.66 6.80
N ILE A 169 0.12 -31.62 5.50
CA ILE A 169 0.09 -30.38 4.70
C ILE A 169 -1.29 -29.71 4.83
N LEU A 170 -2.35 -30.51 4.89
CA LEU A 170 -3.73 -30.06 5.11
C LEU A 170 -3.95 -29.47 6.52
N GLU A 171 -3.24 -29.99 7.54
CA GLU A 171 -3.32 -29.56 8.94
C GLU A 171 -2.36 -28.39 9.28
N LYS A 172 -1.33 -28.12 8.48
CA LYS A 172 -0.37 -27.01 8.66
C LYS A 172 -0.96 -25.68 8.16
N SER A 173 -2.08 -25.26 8.75
CA SER A 173 -2.57 -23.89 8.60
C SER A 173 -1.67 -22.96 9.42
N THR A 174 -0.82 -22.18 8.74
CA THR A 174 -0.36 -20.83 9.18
C THR A 174 0.60 -20.13 8.21
N SER A 175 1.03 -20.73 7.08
CA SER A 175 1.69 -19.94 6.00
C SER A 175 1.20 -20.33 4.59
N ASP A 176 0.28 -19.54 4.05
CA ASP A 176 -0.51 -19.86 2.84
C ASP A 176 0.31 -20.10 1.56
N ALA A 177 1.50 -19.51 1.42
CA ALA A 177 2.30 -19.60 0.19
C ALA A 177 2.73 -21.04 -0.19
N LYS A 178 3.27 -21.81 0.77
CA LYS A 178 3.77 -23.18 0.51
C LYS A 178 2.65 -24.15 0.16
N ARG A 179 1.47 -23.95 0.75
CA ARG A 179 0.26 -24.72 0.44
C ARG A 179 -0.22 -24.41 -0.98
N ILE A 180 -0.32 -23.12 -1.34
CA ILE A 180 -0.72 -22.71 -2.69
C ILE A 180 0.25 -23.26 -3.75
N ASP A 181 1.56 -23.22 -3.50
CA ASP A 181 2.57 -23.72 -4.45
C ASP A 181 2.53 -25.26 -4.62
N SER A 182 1.87 -26.00 -3.73
CA SER A 182 1.71 -27.46 -3.84
C SER A 182 0.51 -27.88 -4.70
N TRP A 183 -0.41 -26.97 -5.01
CA TRP A 183 -1.61 -27.30 -5.76
C TRP A 183 -1.28 -27.63 -7.22
N ALA A 184 -1.87 -28.71 -7.72
CA ALA A 184 -1.84 -28.98 -9.14
C ALA A 184 -2.64 -27.89 -9.87
N SER A 185 -2.29 -27.60 -11.12
CA SER A 185 -2.93 -26.50 -11.83
C SER A 185 -3.18 -26.80 -13.30
N LYS A 186 -4.33 -26.34 -13.81
CA LYS A 186 -4.68 -26.36 -15.22
C LYS A 186 -5.04 -24.95 -15.68
N LYS A 187 -4.36 -24.48 -16.72
CA LYS A 187 -4.56 -23.16 -17.29
C LYS A 187 -5.45 -23.24 -18.52
N PHE A 188 -6.34 -22.26 -18.63
CA PHE A 188 -7.20 -22.02 -19.78
C PHE A 188 -7.04 -20.58 -20.25
N ILE A 189 -7.35 -20.30 -21.51
CA ILE A 189 -7.21 -18.97 -22.10
C ILE A 189 -8.45 -18.63 -22.92
N ILE A 190 -8.90 -17.38 -22.80
CA ILE A 190 -9.88 -16.75 -23.69
C ILE A 190 -9.20 -15.52 -24.30
N SER A 191 -9.25 -15.41 -25.62
CA SER A 191 -8.74 -14.25 -26.36
C SER A 191 -9.90 -13.37 -26.85
N GLY A 192 -9.57 -12.21 -27.42
CA GLY A 192 -10.55 -11.30 -28.03
C GLY A 192 -10.99 -10.15 -27.13
N PHE A 193 -10.35 -9.98 -25.97
CA PHE A 193 -10.55 -8.81 -25.13
C PHE A 193 -9.97 -7.54 -25.77
N LYS A 194 -10.47 -6.38 -25.34
CA LYS A 194 -9.93 -5.08 -25.70
C LYS A 194 -8.45 -4.99 -25.29
N LYS A 195 -7.65 -4.37 -26.17
CA LYS A 195 -6.22 -4.13 -25.94
C LYS A 195 -5.97 -2.70 -25.48
N THR A 196 -5.00 -2.53 -24.59
CA THR A 196 -4.52 -1.22 -24.14
C THR A 196 -3.76 -0.54 -25.27
N ASN A 197 -4.17 0.69 -25.62
CA ASN A 197 -3.39 1.51 -26.54
C ASN A 197 -2.21 2.14 -25.79
N VAL A 198 -1.03 1.54 -25.93
CA VAL A 198 0.21 1.96 -25.24
C VAL A 198 0.71 3.33 -25.68
N GLN A 199 0.20 3.89 -26.78
CA GLN A 199 0.53 5.24 -27.24
C GLN A 199 -0.44 6.31 -26.70
N SER A 200 -1.55 5.90 -26.07
CA SER A 200 -2.56 6.80 -25.53
C SER A 200 -2.32 7.07 -24.05
N ASN A 201 -1.95 8.30 -23.70
CA ASN A 201 -1.79 8.68 -22.29
C ASN A 201 -3.09 8.58 -21.50
N SER A 202 -4.25 8.85 -22.12
CA SER A 202 -5.54 8.71 -21.46
C SER A 202 -5.82 7.25 -21.09
N ASP A 203 -5.44 6.31 -21.95
CA ASP A 203 -5.65 4.88 -21.68
C ASP A 203 -4.72 4.39 -20.57
N LEU A 204 -3.48 4.90 -20.54
CA LEU A 204 -2.51 4.51 -19.50
C LEU A 204 -2.81 5.13 -18.12
N THR A 205 -3.52 6.26 -18.05
CA THR A 205 -3.74 6.99 -16.79
C THR A 205 -5.14 6.80 -16.18
N LYS A 206 -6.04 6.11 -16.86
CA LYS A 206 -7.40 5.82 -16.41
C LYS A 206 -7.58 4.37 -15.97
N SER A 207 -8.57 4.14 -15.11
CA SER A 207 -8.93 2.80 -14.69
C SER A 207 -9.56 2.03 -15.84
N PHE A 208 -9.15 0.77 -16.00
CA PHE A 208 -9.78 -0.14 -16.97
C PHE A 208 -11.17 -0.60 -16.50
N ILE A 209 -11.47 -0.48 -15.20
CA ILE A 209 -12.76 -0.87 -14.60
C ILE A 209 -13.74 0.31 -14.57
N ASP A 210 -13.24 1.52 -14.34
CA ASP A 210 -14.02 2.76 -14.34
C ASP A 210 -13.33 3.83 -15.20
N PRO A 211 -13.73 4.00 -16.46
CA PRO A 211 -13.09 4.95 -17.38
C PRO A 211 -13.17 6.43 -16.95
N ASN A 212 -14.03 6.76 -15.99
CA ASN A 212 -14.14 8.10 -15.43
C ASN A 212 -13.16 8.32 -14.27
N GLN A 213 -12.61 7.25 -13.71
CA GLN A 213 -11.66 7.31 -12.60
C GLN A 213 -10.22 7.41 -13.12
N SER A 214 -9.51 8.47 -12.70
CA SER A 214 -8.06 8.54 -12.87
C SER A 214 -7.36 7.59 -11.90
N LEU A 215 -6.32 6.91 -12.38
CA LEU A 215 -5.44 6.10 -11.53
C LEU A 215 -4.30 6.93 -10.93
N LEU A 216 -4.15 8.19 -11.33
CA LEU A 216 -3.08 9.05 -10.85
C LEU A 216 -3.26 9.32 -9.36
N SER A 217 -2.25 8.95 -8.60
CA SER A 217 -2.14 9.19 -7.17
C SER A 217 -0.79 9.83 -6.85
N THR A 218 -0.73 10.48 -5.70
CA THR A 218 0.48 11.14 -5.21
C THR A 218 1.46 10.12 -4.64
N PHE A 219 2.75 10.34 -4.92
CA PHE A 219 3.83 9.63 -4.25
C PHE A 219 4.10 10.26 -2.89
N TYR A 220 4.46 9.42 -1.91
CA TYR A 220 4.88 9.93 -0.62
C TYR A 220 6.28 10.54 -0.74
N VAL A 221 6.44 11.74 -0.20
CA VAL A 221 7.71 12.48 -0.21
C VAL A 221 8.08 12.85 1.22
N SER A 222 9.33 12.62 1.60
CA SER A 222 9.90 13.00 2.90
C SER A 222 11.31 13.53 2.72
N GLU A 223 11.83 14.24 3.73
CA GLU A 223 13.20 14.73 3.72
C GLU A 223 14.22 13.60 3.90
N SER A 224 15.34 13.69 3.18
CA SER A 224 16.53 12.89 3.51
C SER A 224 17.26 13.48 4.72
N ASN A 225 18.28 12.77 5.22
CA ASN A 225 19.16 13.29 6.27
C ASN A 225 19.87 14.59 5.84
N SER A 226 20.26 14.72 4.57
CA SER A 226 20.95 15.91 4.05
C SER A 226 20.04 17.14 4.08
N LEU A 227 18.79 16.98 3.62
CA LEU A 227 17.83 18.09 3.64
C LEU A 227 17.41 18.43 5.07
N ARG A 228 17.23 17.42 5.92
CA ARG A 228 16.97 17.63 7.36
C ARG A 228 18.06 18.49 8.00
N LYS A 229 19.33 18.19 7.74
CA LYS A 229 20.46 18.98 8.23
C LYS A 229 20.39 20.43 7.75
N ILE A 230 20.12 20.65 6.46
CA ILE A 230 19.95 22.00 5.90
C ILE A 230 18.83 22.77 6.61
N PHE A 231 17.71 22.11 6.90
CA PHE A 231 16.59 22.73 7.60
C PHE A 231 16.91 23.06 9.06
N GLN A 232 17.58 22.15 9.78
CA GLN A 232 18.02 22.38 11.16
C GLN A 232 19.01 23.53 11.26
N GLU A 233 20.01 23.57 10.37
CA GLU A 233 21.04 24.61 10.37
C GLU A 233 20.59 25.90 9.65
N GLN A 234 19.46 25.85 8.93
CA GLN A 234 18.96 26.91 8.05
C GLN A 234 19.99 27.44 7.05
N LYS A 235 20.92 26.58 6.66
CA LYS A 235 22.01 26.91 5.77
C LYS A 235 22.45 25.72 4.96
N ALA A 236 23.00 25.98 3.78
CA ALA A 236 23.58 24.98 2.92
C ALA A 236 24.92 25.48 2.40
N LYS A 237 25.84 24.54 2.10
CA LYS A 237 27.09 24.84 1.44
C LYS A 237 26.94 24.57 -0.05
N VAL A 238 27.02 25.61 -0.88
CA VAL A 238 26.91 25.54 -2.35
C VAL A 238 28.15 26.20 -2.95
N ASN A 239 28.95 25.44 -3.72
CA ASN A 239 30.21 25.92 -4.32
C ASN A 239 31.12 26.63 -3.32
N ASP A 240 31.35 25.99 -2.17
CA ASP A 240 32.12 26.51 -1.03
C ASP A 240 31.60 27.78 -0.35
N LYS A 241 30.41 28.27 -0.72
CA LYS A 241 29.74 29.38 -0.05
C LYS A 241 28.58 28.90 0.80
N GLU A 242 28.48 29.44 2.01
CA GLU A 242 27.32 29.23 2.87
C GLU A 242 26.17 30.13 2.40
N VAL A 243 25.01 29.52 2.13
CA VAL A 243 23.78 30.22 1.75
C VAL A 243 22.71 29.96 2.80
N ARG A 244 21.94 30.99 3.14
CA ARG A 244 20.85 30.90 4.12
C ARG A 244 19.57 30.39 3.46
N ILE A 245 18.85 29.52 4.15
CA ILE A 245 17.59 28.90 3.70
C ILE A 245 16.46 29.35 4.63
N ASN A 246 15.60 30.23 4.13
CA ASN A 246 14.48 30.82 4.88
C ASN A 246 13.12 30.23 4.48
N ASN A 247 12.99 29.69 3.27
CA ASN A 247 11.78 29.01 2.79
C ASN A 247 12.12 27.87 1.80
N ALA A 248 11.12 27.16 1.30
CA ALA A 248 11.34 26.05 0.37
C ALA A 248 11.84 26.51 -1.01
N ASN A 249 11.44 27.72 -1.45
CA ASN A 249 11.88 28.29 -2.72
C ASN A 249 13.38 28.58 -2.75
N ASP A 250 14.03 28.81 -1.60
CA ASP A 250 15.47 28.98 -1.50
C ASP A 250 16.24 27.71 -1.90
N LEU A 251 15.64 26.52 -1.75
CA LEU A 251 16.25 25.27 -2.20
C LEU A 251 16.43 25.23 -3.72
N LEU A 252 15.51 25.84 -4.47
CA LEU A 252 15.58 25.96 -5.93
C LEU A 252 16.44 27.15 -6.35
N THR A 253 16.28 28.30 -5.70
CA THR A 253 17.05 29.53 -6.03
C THR A 253 18.55 29.33 -5.84
N ASN A 254 18.94 28.56 -4.83
CA ASN A 254 20.35 28.24 -4.55
C ASN A 254 20.84 26.94 -5.21
N ASN A 255 20.08 26.35 -6.15
CA ASN A 255 20.43 25.12 -6.87
C ASN A 255 20.75 23.92 -5.95
N ILE A 256 20.12 23.83 -4.78
CA ILE A 256 20.23 22.68 -3.88
C ILE A 256 19.36 21.54 -4.40
N LEU A 257 18.13 21.86 -4.80
CA LEU A 257 17.22 20.97 -5.49
C LEU A 257 17.13 21.35 -6.97
N PRO A 258 16.97 20.37 -7.88
CA PRO A 258 16.92 20.65 -9.31
C PRO A 258 15.63 21.37 -9.68
N SER A 259 15.74 22.47 -10.43
CA SER A 259 14.65 23.41 -10.72
C SER A 259 14.14 23.39 -12.17
N GLN A 260 14.83 22.67 -13.06
CA GLN A 260 14.54 22.61 -14.49
C GLN A 260 14.61 21.17 -14.99
N GLU A 261 14.03 20.92 -16.16
CA GLU A 261 14.10 19.63 -16.84
C GLU A 261 15.49 19.45 -17.49
N ALA A 262 16.32 18.56 -16.94
CA ALA A 262 17.60 18.18 -17.54
C ALA A 262 17.43 17.41 -18.86
N LYS A 263 18.48 17.46 -19.70
CA LYS A 263 18.57 16.71 -20.96
C LYS A 263 19.70 15.68 -20.89
N ASN A 264 19.47 14.51 -21.50
CA ASN A 264 20.48 13.48 -21.75
C ASN A 264 21.33 13.12 -20.50
N GLU A 265 22.66 13.22 -20.60
CA GLU A 265 23.63 12.78 -19.59
C GLU A 265 23.50 13.51 -18.24
N GLU A 266 22.80 14.65 -18.18
CA GLU A 266 22.56 15.38 -16.94
C GLU A 266 21.41 14.80 -16.11
N ILE A 267 20.58 13.92 -16.69
CA ILE A 267 19.41 13.32 -16.01
C ILE A 267 19.85 12.55 -14.77
N ASP A 268 20.88 11.70 -14.89
CA ASP A 268 21.35 10.89 -13.77
C ASP A 268 21.88 11.77 -12.63
N LYS A 269 22.68 12.79 -12.98
CA LYS A 269 23.21 13.75 -12.00
C LYS A 269 22.08 14.51 -11.29
N GLN A 270 21.09 14.97 -12.04
CA GLN A 270 19.92 15.67 -11.52
C GLN A 270 19.11 14.78 -10.57
N ASN A 271 18.81 13.55 -11.00
CA ASN A 271 18.00 12.62 -10.23
C ASN A 271 18.73 12.16 -8.96
N GLN A 272 20.06 12.00 -9.00
CA GLN A 272 20.87 11.75 -7.81
C GLN A 272 20.89 12.96 -6.87
N GLN A 273 20.99 14.18 -7.40
CA GLN A 273 20.89 15.39 -6.60
C GLN A 273 19.54 15.44 -5.86
N LEU A 274 18.43 15.15 -6.53
CA LEU A 274 17.11 15.10 -5.88
C LEU A 274 17.06 14.02 -4.80
N LYS A 275 17.50 12.79 -5.09
CA LYS A 275 17.53 11.67 -4.12
C LYS A 275 18.41 11.94 -2.90
N ASN A 276 19.45 12.76 -3.05
CA ASN A 276 20.30 13.16 -1.93
C ASN A 276 19.55 14.02 -0.90
N TYR A 277 18.51 14.73 -1.30
CA TYR A 277 17.75 15.66 -0.45
C TYR A 277 16.31 15.20 -0.16
N LEU A 278 15.68 14.45 -1.07
CA LEU A 278 14.31 13.97 -0.94
C LEU A 278 14.24 12.46 -1.08
N ILE A 279 13.45 11.84 -0.20
CA ILE A 279 13.06 10.44 -0.30
C ILE A 279 11.66 10.42 -0.90
N VAL A 280 11.57 9.93 -2.14
CA VAL A 280 10.29 9.73 -2.84
C VAL A 280 10.00 8.23 -2.91
N SER A 281 8.84 7.82 -2.41
CA SER A 281 8.44 6.41 -2.44
C SER A 281 8.40 5.90 -3.88
N THR A 282 9.12 4.84 -4.20
CA THR A 282 9.08 4.20 -5.53
C THR A 282 7.83 3.34 -5.71
N ASN A 283 7.41 2.65 -4.65
CA ASN A 283 6.17 1.87 -4.58
C ASN A 283 5.40 2.32 -3.33
N ASN A 284 4.11 2.63 -3.47
CA ASN A 284 3.25 2.94 -2.34
C ASN A 284 1.91 2.20 -2.50
N GLN A 285 1.23 1.87 -1.40
CA GLN A 285 -0.13 1.32 -1.43
C GLN A 285 -1.10 2.22 -2.21
N SER A 286 -0.90 3.54 -2.15
CA SER A 286 -1.67 4.50 -2.94
C SER A 286 -1.40 4.39 -4.46
N ASN A 287 -0.22 3.92 -4.85
CA ASN A 287 0.23 3.90 -6.23
C ASN A 287 0.74 2.51 -6.67
N LYS A 288 -0.17 1.53 -6.68
CA LYS A 288 0.11 0.16 -7.19
C LYS A 288 0.18 0.09 -8.72
N TYR A 289 -0.18 1.17 -9.39
CA TYR A 289 -0.36 1.22 -10.83
C TYR A 289 0.81 1.87 -11.57
N PHE A 290 1.59 2.70 -10.87
CA PHE A 290 2.71 3.43 -11.45
C PHE A 290 3.95 3.39 -10.56
N GLU A 291 5.10 3.58 -11.21
CA GLU A 291 6.35 3.98 -10.56
C GLU A 291 6.88 5.24 -11.25
N ILE A 292 7.66 6.05 -10.53
CA ILE A 292 8.39 7.17 -11.15
C ILE A 292 9.47 6.62 -12.08
N ASP A 293 9.51 7.15 -13.31
CA ASP A 293 10.56 6.84 -14.26
C ASP A 293 11.83 7.66 -13.97
N TRP A 294 12.71 7.11 -13.15
CA TRP A 294 14.00 7.71 -12.82
C TRP A 294 15.03 7.71 -13.96
N THR A 295 14.71 7.14 -15.13
CA THR A 295 15.54 7.28 -16.35
C THR A 295 15.25 8.57 -17.10
N ARG A 296 14.19 9.28 -16.71
CA ARG A 296 13.80 10.60 -17.20
C ARG A 296 13.99 11.64 -16.08
N PRO A 297 14.09 12.93 -16.41
CA PRO A 297 14.32 13.97 -15.41
C PRO A 297 13.17 14.04 -14.40
N VAL A 298 13.55 14.18 -13.12
CA VAL A 298 12.65 14.55 -12.02
C VAL A 298 13.13 15.87 -11.44
N TRP A 299 12.27 16.88 -11.43
CA TRP A 299 12.62 18.24 -11.03
C TRP A 299 11.51 18.91 -10.24
N LEU A 300 11.82 20.05 -9.63
CA LEU A 300 10.88 20.83 -8.84
C LEU A 300 10.66 22.19 -9.48
N SER A 301 9.46 22.74 -9.34
CA SER A 301 9.13 24.09 -9.75
C SER A 301 8.60 24.89 -8.55
N LYS A 302 8.86 26.19 -8.56
CA LYS A 302 8.29 27.12 -7.58
C LYS A 302 6.77 27.15 -7.74
N THR A 303 6.08 27.38 -6.64
CA THR A 303 4.64 27.70 -6.64
C THR A 303 4.44 29.07 -6.02
N ASP A 304 3.22 29.61 -6.12
CA ASP A 304 2.86 30.87 -5.47
C ASP A 304 2.92 30.80 -3.93
N ASN A 305 2.94 29.58 -3.36
CA ASN A 305 3.11 29.36 -1.93
C ASN A 305 4.56 28.95 -1.62
N GLU A 306 5.25 29.75 -0.81
CA GLU A 306 6.66 29.58 -0.44
C GLU A 306 6.97 28.28 0.33
N ASN A 307 5.95 27.61 0.87
CA ASN A 307 6.04 26.32 1.55
C ASN A 307 5.60 25.15 0.65
N LYS A 308 5.31 25.39 -0.63
CA LYS A 308 4.92 24.35 -1.59
C LYS A 308 5.86 24.39 -2.79
N LEU A 309 6.41 23.25 -3.13
CA LEU A 309 7.08 23.05 -4.42
C LEU A 309 6.26 22.06 -5.25
N GLN A 310 6.29 22.21 -6.57
CA GLN A 310 5.66 21.28 -7.50
C GLN A 310 6.72 20.30 -7.99
N LEU A 311 6.61 19.03 -7.62
CA LEU A 311 7.46 17.95 -8.13
C LEU A 311 6.92 17.51 -9.49
N ASN A 312 7.75 17.55 -10.52
CA ASN A 312 7.44 17.11 -11.88
C ASN A 312 8.24 15.84 -12.19
N TYR A 313 7.60 14.88 -12.84
CA TYR A 313 8.17 13.56 -13.09
C TYR A 313 7.46 12.85 -14.24
N TYR A 314 8.12 11.85 -14.81
CA TYR A 314 7.49 10.90 -15.73
C TYR A 314 7.13 9.61 -14.99
N LEU A 315 6.16 8.87 -15.54
CA LEU A 315 5.67 7.63 -14.95
C LEU A 315 5.92 6.44 -15.86
N LYS A 316 6.09 5.27 -15.26
CA LYS A 316 5.91 3.97 -15.89
C LYS A 316 4.64 3.32 -15.34
N ARG A 317 3.71 2.96 -16.22
CA ARG A 317 2.48 2.21 -15.90
C ARG A 317 2.80 0.71 -15.90
N PHE A 318 2.39 0.02 -14.85
CA PHE A 318 2.35 -1.45 -14.83
C PHE A 318 1.11 -1.95 -15.58
N VAL A 319 1.29 -2.65 -16.70
CA VAL A 319 0.20 -3.24 -17.49
C VAL A 319 0.28 -4.76 -17.44
N SER A 320 -0.85 -5.40 -17.20
CA SER A 320 -0.97 -6.86 -17.15
C SER A 320 -0.61 -7.47 -18.51
N ALA A 321 0.35 -8.40 -18.53
CA ALA A 321 0.95 -8.98 -19.73
C ALA A 321 1.21 -10.49 -19.58
N GLY A 322 0.29 -11.18 -18.90
CA GLY A 322 0.38 -12.60 -18.58
C GLY A 322 0.43 -13.49 -19.82
N ASN A 323 1.05 -14.66 -19.70
CA ASN A 323 0.95 -15.71 -20.72
C ASN A 323 0.92 -17.10 -20.06
N LEU A 324 0.64 -18.15 -20.84
CA LEU A 324 0.51 -19.51 -20.29
C LEU A 324 1.77 -19.99 -19.53
N LYS A 325 2.97 -19.54 -19.94
CA LYS A 325 4.24 -19.89 -19.27
C LYS A 325 4.41 -19.10 -17.98
N VAL A 326 4.20 -17.78 -18.03
CA VAL A 326 4.35 -16.84 -16.91
C VAL A 326 3.06 -16.01 -16.76
N PRO A 327 2.02 -16.55 -16.11
CA PRO A 327 0.72 -15.88 -16.04
C PRO A 327 0.76 -14.55 -15.28
N TRP A 328 1.62 -14.43 -14.28
CA TRP A 328 1.78 -13.22 -13.48
C TRP A 328 2.67 -12.15 -14.13
N LYS A 329 3.05 -12.29 -15.41
CA LYS A 329 3.89 -11.29 -16.08
C LYS A 329 3.15 -9.97 -16.23
N TYR A 330 3.86 -8.87 -16.02
CA TYR A 330 3.43 -7.52 -16.38
C TYR A 330 4.54 -6.84 -17.20
N GLU A 331 4.17 -5.76 -17.88
CA GLU A 331 5.12 -4.88 -18.57
C GLU A 331 5.04 -3.47 -17.99
N LYS A 332 6.17 -2.75 -18.06
CA LYS A 332 6.26 -1.35 -17.66
C LYS A 332 6.22 -0.51 -18.92
N ILE A 333 5.23 0.38 -19.02
CA ILE A 333 5.00 1.20 -20.19
C ILE A 333 5.18 2.66 -19.80
N ASP A 334 6.03 3.36 -20.54
CA ASP A 334 6.28 4.78 -20.31
C ASP A 334 5.01 5.58 -20.59
N VAL A 335 4.64 6.44 -19.64
CA VAL A 335 3.64 7.48 -19.85
C VAL A 335 4.37 8.69 -20.41
N ALA A 336 4.02 9.09 -21.63
CA ALA A 336 4.80 10.07 -22.39
C ALA A 336 4.72 11.49 -21.82
N GLN A 337 3.63 11.84 -21.14
CA GLN A 337 3.41 13.18 -20.60
C GLN A 337 3.91 13.30 -19.16
N PRO A 338 4.59 14.42 -18.82
CA PRO A 338 5.00 14.67 -17.46
C PRO A 338 3.78 14.80 -16.55
N GLN A 339 3.90 14.24 -15.35
CA GLN A 339 2.96 14.38 -14.26
C GLN A 339 3.54 15.31 -13.21
N SER A 340 2.68 15.85 -12.35
CA SER A 340 3.14 16.68 -11.26
C SER A 340 2.30 16.50 -10.01
N GLN A 341 2.93 16.76 -8.86
CA GLN A 341 2.26 16.82 -7.57
C GLN A 341 2.84 17.96 -6.73
N TYR A 342 2.03 18.51 -5.83
CA TYR A 342 2.55 19.39 -4.79
C TYR A 342 3.25 18.58 -3.71
N VAL A 343 4.39 19.08 -3.26
CA VAL A 343 5.11 18.60 -2.09
C VAL A 343 5.10 19.72 -1.06
N TYR A 344 4.54 19.44 0.11
CA TYR A 344 4.48 20.42 1.18
C TYR A 344 5.78 20.43 2.00
N PHE A 345 6.32 21.62 2.23
CA PHE A 345 7.53 21.89 3.00
C PHE A 345 7.15 22.71 4.23
N ASN A 346 6.39 22.10 5.15
CA ASN A 346 5.82 22.83 6.28
C ASN A 346 6.83 23.16 7.39
N TYR A 347 8.09 22.80 7.20
CA TYR A 347 9.14 22.97 8.18
C TYR A 347 9.24 24.41 8.73
N PHE A 348 9.13 25.42 7.86
CA PHE A 348 9.33 26.83 8.24
C PHE A 348 8.18 27.39 9.07
N ASN A 349 6.94 27.04 8.73
CA ASN A 349 5.78 27.37 9.56
C ASN A 349 5.84 26.63 10.90
N LEU A 350 6.18 25.33 10.87
CA LEU A 350 6.32 24.53 12.09
C LEU A 350 7.39 25.10 13.02
N LYS A 351 8.50 25.59 12.47
CA LYS A 351 9.51 26.31 13.24
C LYS A 351 8.92 27.53 13.95
N GLN A 352 8.15 28.37 13.25
CA GLN A 352 7.52 29.56 13.85
C GLN A 352 6.53 29.19 14.95
N VAL A 353 5.73 28.14 14.74
CA VAL A 353 4.85 27.56 15.78
C VAL A 353 5.68 27.09 16.97
N ALA A 354 6.76 26.35 16.69
CA ALA A 354 7.59 25.77 17.74
C ALA A 354 8.25 26.84 18.61
N GLU A 355 8.83 27.88 17.99
CA GLU A 355 9.49 29.00 18.68
C GLU A 355 8.53 29.85 19.54
N LYS A 356 7.24 29.89 19.19
CA LYS A 356 6.24 30.71 19.91
C LYS A 356 5.41 29.92 20.91
N MET A 357 5.19 28.64 20.66
CA MET A 357 4.21 27.85 21.40
C MET A 357 4.82 26.65 22.13
N VAL A 358 5.93 26.08 21.72
CA VAL A 358 6.46 24.90 22.41
C VAL A 358 7.24 25.34 23.63
N GLN A 359 6.96 24.70 24.78
CA GLN A 359 7.67 24.94 26.02
C GLN A 359 7.94 23.64 26.78
N ILE A 360 8.99 23.67 27.58
CA ILE A 360 9.28 22.66 28.59
C ILE A 360 9.19 23.35 29.94
N ILE A 361 8.42 22.78 30.86
CA ILE A 361 8.26 23.32 32.23
C ILE A 361 8.46 22.23 33.27
N GLY A 362 8.76 22.63 34.51
CA GLY A 362 8.66 21.72 35.66
C GLY A 362 7.22 21.33 35.93
N LYS A 363 6.98 20.06 36.29
CA LYS A 363 5.65 19.62 36.72
C LYS A 363 5.27 20.27 38.06
N PRO A 364 3.97 20.37 38.40
CA PRO A 364 3.53 20.92 39.68
C PRO A 364 4.23 20.24 40.86
N ASN A 365 4.64 21.04 41.85
CA ASN A 365 5.34 20.59 43.07
C ASN A 365 6.73 19.97 42.87
N ILE A 366 7.33 20.11 41.68
CA ILE A 366 8.72 19.71 41.44
C ILE A 366 9.63 20.93 41.54
N ASP A 367 10.57 20.90 42.49
CA ASP A 367 11.66 21.87 42.58
C ASP A 367 12.83 21.43 41.69
N LEU A 368 12.97 22.06 40.52
CA LEU A 368 14.01 21.73 39.54
C LEU A 368 15.43 21.92 40.10
N LYS A 369 15.62 22.77 41.11
CA LYS A 369 16.93 23.04 41.73
C LYS A 369 17.53 21.83 42.43
N GLN A 370 16.73 20.80 42.67
CA GLN A 370 17.19 19.54 43.25
C GLN A 370 17.70 18.56 42.20
N TYR A 371 17.38 18.76 40.93
CA TYR A 371 17.64 17.83 39.84
C TYR A 371 18.78 18.28 38.94
N SER A 372 19.49 17.32 38.37
CA SER A 372 20.56 17.51 37.40
C SER A 372 20.34 16.58 36.19
N GLN A 373 21.22 16.63 35.20
CA GLN A 373 21.20 15.68 34.08
C GLN A 373 21.64 14.26 34.51
N SER A 374 22.59 14.16 35.44
CA SER A 374 23.26 12.93 35.84
C SER A 374 23.55 12.91 37.34
N GLY A 375 23.71 11.73 37.92
CA GLY A 375 23.93 11.52 39.35
C GLY A 375 22.67 11.07 40.11
N GLU A 376 22.75 11.11 41.43
CA GLU A 376 21.72 10.58 42.35
C GLU A 376 20.36 11.25 42.16
N ASN A 377 20.33 12.56 41.89
CA ASN A 377 19.11 13.32 41.60
C ASN A 377 18.98 13.65 40.11
N SER A 378 19.33 12.72 39.23
CA SER A 378 19.17 12.94 37.79
C SER A 378 17.69 12.95 37.38
N LEU A 379 17.38 13.75 36.35
CA LEU A 379 16.10 13.68 35.67
C LEU A 379 15.84 12.25 35.17
N THR A 380 14.67 11.73 35.52
CA THR A 380 14.29 10.35 35.17
C THR A 380 13.57 10.35 33.84
N PHE A 381 14.25 9.83 32.81
CA PHE A 381 13.66 9.67 31.47
C PHE A 381 13.14 8.25 31.26
N THR A 382 11.83 8.12 31.07
CA THR A 382 11.19 6.86 30.69
C THR A 382 11.02 6.82 29.18
N LYS A 383 11.56 5.79 28.52
CA LYS A 383 11.56 5.67 27.05
C LYS A 383 10.23 5.25 26.44
N ASN A 384 9.31 4.75 27.25
CA ASN A 384 8.03 4.23 26.79
C ASN A 384 6.97 5.32 26.74
N SER A 385 6.01 5.16 25.84
CA SER A 385 4.80 5.97 25.87
C SER A 385 3.91 5.60 27.05
N SER A 386 3.09 6.56 27.46
CA SER A 386 2.11 6.40 28.52
C SER A 386 0.82 7.10 28.16
N TYR A 387 -0.30 6.40 28.27
CA TYR A 387 -1.63 6.96 28.03
C TYR A 387 -1.97 8.13 28.96
N ASN A 388 -1.36 8.16 30.15
CA ASN A 388 -1.63 9.18 31.16
C ASN A 388 -0.68 10.39 31.07
N ILE A 389 0.29 10.35 30.15
CA ILE A 389 1.31 11.39 30.02
C ILE A 389 1.26 11.94 28.60
N PRO A 390 0.79 13.18 28.41
CA PRO A 390 0.77 13.83 27.11
C PRO A 390 2.16 13.84 26.46
N ASN A 391 2.20 13.83 25.12
CA ASN A 391 3.43 13.99 24.34
C ASN A 391 4.53 12.96 24.66
N SER A 392 4.15 11.79 25.18
CA SER A 392 5.06 10.72 25.61
C SER A 392 5.40 9.71 24.53
N SER A 393 5.03 9.93 23.26
CA SER A 393 5.14 8.90 22.21
C SER A 393 6.57 8.35 22.01
N ASN A 394 7.58 9.14 22.36
CA ASN A 394 9.00 8.77 22.33
C ASN A 394 9.65 8.81 23.73
N GLY A 395 8.85 8.65 24.78
CA GLY A 395 9.26 8.78 26.17
C GLY A 395 8.95 10.15 26.78
N TYR A 396 9.16 10.24 28.09
CA TYR A 396 8.83 11.39 28.91
C TYR A 396 9.73 11.47 30.15
N PHE A 397 9.72 12.62 30.80
CA PHE A 397 10.36 12.79 32.10
C PHE A 397 9.34 12.76 33.24
N ASP A 398 9.76 12.24 34.39
CA ASP A 398 8.92 12.27 35.59
C ASP A 398 8.79 13.68 36.16
N GLN A 399 9.81 14.53 35.98
CA GLN A 399 9.92 15.85 36.61
C GLN A 399 9.48 17.03 35.73
N ILE A 400 9.57 16.90 34.41
CA ILE A 400 9.28 17.99 33.46
C ILE A 400 8.21 17.58 32.45
N GLU A 401 7.57 18.57 31.85
CA GLU A 401 6.51 18.40 30.85
C GLU A 401 6.87 19.19 29.58
N LEU A 402 6.86 18.51 28.43
CA LEU A 402 6.88 19.13 27.11
C LEU A 402 5.44 19.37 26.65
N LYS A 403 5.09 20.61 26.34
CA LYS A 403 3.73 20.96 25.91
C LYS A 403 3.65 22.18 25.01
N MET A 404 2.48 22.37 24.41
CA MET A 404 2.10 23.61 23.75
C MET A 404 1.68 24.65 24.80
N ASN A 405 2.04 25.90 24.59
CA ASN A 405 1.64 27.06 25.38
C ASN A 405 0.30 27.56 24.85
N GLU A 406 -0.78 27.07 25.44
CA GLU A 406 -2.15 27.40 25.05
C GLU A 406 -2.53 28.87 25.31
N SER A 407 -1.72 29.62 26.06
CA SER A 407 -1.93 31.07 26.21
C SER A 407 -1.65 31.85 24.93
N VAL A 408 -0.84 31.29 24.02
CA VAL A 408 -0.54 31.86 22.70
C VAL A 408 -1.51 31.28 21.67
N LYS A 409 -2.18 32.13 20.90
CA LYS A 409 -3.07 31.68 19.82
C LYS A 409 -2.27 31.44 18.55
N LEU A 410 -2.54 30.34 17.83
CA LEU A 410 -1.92 30.09 16.51
C LEU A 410 -2.15 31.27 15.54
N SER A 411 -3.31 31.93 15.62
CA SER A 411 -3.66 33.11 14.83
C SER A 411 -2.81 34.35 15.11
N SER A 412 -2.06 34.39 16.22
CA SER A 412 -1.14 35.50 16.55
C SER A 412 0.30 35.26 16.12
N ILE A 413 0.61 34.11 15.50
CA ILE A 413 1.94 33.86 14.92
C ILE A 413 2.10 34.73 13.66
N ASP A 414 3.31 35.26 13.46
CA ASP A 414 3.65 36.00 12.25
C ASP A 414 3.35 35.15 11.01
N ASN A 415 2.67 35.72 10.00
CA ASN A 415 2.19 35.01 8.81
C ASN A 415 1.10 33.94 9.02
N ALA A 416 0.43 33.88 10.18
CA ALA A 416 -0.70 32.96 10.38
C ALA A 416 -1.83 33.11 9.34
N LYS A 417 -1.92 34.25 8.64
CA LYS A 417 -2.82 34.46 7.49
C LYS A 417 -2.55 33.51 6.31
N LYS A 418 -1.34 32.94 6.22
CA LYS A 418 -0.94 31.97 5.19
C LYS A 418 -1.22 30.52 5.61
N PHE A 419 -1.61 30.28 6.87
CA PHE A 419 -1.88 28.94 7.37
C PHE A 419 -3.25 28.46 6.88
N THR A 420 -3.34 27.17 6.56
CA THR A 420 -4.62 26.53 6.24
C THR A 420 -5.46 26.36 7.51
N HIS A 421 -6.76 26.09 7.36
CA HIS A 421 -7.61 25.79 8.51
C HIS A 421 -7.11 24.57 9.30
N HIS A 422 -6.51 23.59 8.60
CA HIS A 422 -5.87 22.42 9.20
C HIS A 422 -4.67 22.81 10.08
N GLU A 423 -3.85 23.75 9.62
CA GLU A 423 -2.71 24.28 10.38
C GLU A 423 -3.13 25.19 11.54
N LEU A 424 -4.31 25.83 11.49
CA LEU A 424 -4.79 26.67 12.58
C LEU A 424 -5.41 25.88 13.75
N ASN A 425 -5.48 24.55 13.66
CA ASN A 425 -6.02 23.69 14.71
C ASN A 425 -4.90 23.02 15.52
N ILE A 426 -4.75 23.43 16.79
CA ILE A 426 -3.70 22.94 17.69
C ILE A 426 -3.76 21.42 17.91
N ASN A 427 -4.93 20.81 17.80
CA ASN A 427 -5.11 19.36 18.01
C ASN A 427 -4.50 18.52 16.88
N ASN A 428 -4.16 19.14 15.75
CA ASN A 428 -3.48 18.46 14.64
C ASN A 428 -1.97 18.37 14.85
N TYR A 429 -1.44 18.96 15.92
CA TYR A 429 -0.02 18.93 16.24
C TYR A 429 0.30 17.85 17.27
N LYS A 430 1.42 17.16 17.05
CA LYS A 430 1.98 16.17 17.96
C LYS A 430 3.37 16.59 18.39
N LEU A 431 3.59 16.58 19.70
CA LEU A 431 4.88 16.84 20.31
C LEU A 431 5.47 15.55 20.86
N ALA A 432 6.80 15.44 20.78
CA ALA A 432 7.54 14.38 21.43
C ALA A 432 8.98 14.81 21.73
N PHE A 433 9.59 14.22 22.75
CA PHE A 433 11.05 14.27 22.89
C PHE A 433 11.74 13.50 21.77
N VAL A 434 12.95 13.92 21.41
CA VAL A 434 13.75 13.30 20.34
C VAL A 434 14.96 12.61 20.94
N THR A 435 14.98 11.27 20.88
CA THR A 435 16.03 10.46 21.49
C THR A 435 17.10 9.97 20.52
N ASP A 436 16.76 9.94 19.23
CA ASP A 436 17.67 9.49 18.18
C ASP A 436 18.59 10.63 17.75
N LYS A 437 19.89 10.37 17.81
CA LYS A 437 20.96 11.31 17.47
C LYS A 437 20.82 11.89 16.06
N THR A 438 20.25 11.15 15.10
CA THR A 438 20.06 11.62 13.72
C THR A 438 19.10 12.81 13.60
N TYR A 439 18.25 13.03 14.61
CA TYR A 439 17.25 14.11 14.62
C TYR A 439 17.60 15.24 15.59
N LYS A 440 18.71 15.12 16.32
CA LYS A 440 19.25 16.19 17.17
C LYS A 440 20.17 17.10 16.35
N PRO A 441 20.40 18.36 16.76
CA PRO A 441 21.43 19.20 16.16
C PRO A 441 22.79 18.50 16.16
N ASN A 442 23.60 18.68 15.12
CA ASN A 442 24.89 18.00 15.02
C ASN A 442 25.85 18.43 16.15
N ASN A 443 26.13 17.52 17.07
CA ASN A 443 26.99 17.77 18.23
C ASN A 443 27.66 16.46 18.67
N GLU A 444 28.96 16.51 19.00
CA GLU A 444 29.76 15.35 19.38
C GLU A 444 29.31 14.70 20.69
N PHE A 445 28.78 15.49 21.63
CA PHE A 445 28.31 15.03 22.94
C PHE A 445 26.92 14.38 22.88
N ASN A 446 26.22 14.45 21.74
CA ASN A 446 24.92 13.82 21.60
C ASN A 446 25.06 12.30 21.62
N THR A 447 24.34 11.67 22.53
CA THR A 447 24.17 10.23 22.66
C THR A 447 22.84 9.78 22.05
N SER A 448 22.76 8.51 21.68
CA SER A 448 21.51 7.87 21.30
C SER A 448 20.75 7.44 22.56
N ASN A 449 19.41 7.48 22.49
CA ASN A 449 18.49 7.00 23.52
C ASN A 449 18.27 7.92 24.73
N ASP A 450 18.58 9.19 24.63
CA ASP A 450 18.14 10.23 25.57
C ASP A 450 17.78 11.48 24.79
N PRO A 451 17.05 12.45 25.36
CA PRO A 451 16.69 13.66 24.65
C PRO A 451 17.68 14.82 24.83
N TYR A 452 18.82 14.63 25.47
CA TYR A 452 19.77 15.72 25.75
C TYR A 452 20.53 16.15 24.49
N VAL A 453 20.86 17.45 24.41
CA VAL A 453 21.64 18.04 23.30
C VAL A 453 22.87 18.77 23.81
N GLY A 454 24.04 18.34 23.36
CA GLY A 454 25.33 18.94 23.68
C GLY A 454 25.80 18.64 25.10
N LYS A 455 26.90 19.31 25.48
CA LYS A 455 27.36 19.35 26.86
C LYS A 455 26.35 20.17 27.68
N GLN A 456 25.83 19.59 28.76
CA GLN A 456 24.91 20.30 29.62
C GLN A 456 25.69 21.18 30.61
N ASN A 457 25.24 22.41 30.79
CA ASN A 457 25.90 23.38 31.65
C ASN A 457 25.05 23.58 32.91
N GLY A 458 25.47 22.99 34.03
CA GLY A 458 24.97 23.33 35.37
C GLY A 458 23.45 23.51 35.48
N ASP A 459 23.03 24.75 35.74
CA ASP A 459 21.64 25.17 35.97
C ASP A 459 20.75 25.14 34.71
N LYS A 460 21.30 24.81 33.54
CA LYS A 460 20.59 24.76 32.26
C LYS A 460 20.76 23.43 31.56
N ILE A 461 19.64 22.83 31.15
CA ILE A 461 19.61 21.58 30.38
C ILE A 461 18.86 21.84 29.08
N THR A 462 19.44 21.39 27.96
CA THR A 462 18.89 21.51 26.60
C THR A 462 18.37 20.17 26.12
N PHE A 463 17.12 20.16 25.68
CA PHE A 463 16.39 18.98 25.23
C PHE A 463 16.05 19.12 23.75
N ALA A 464 16.16 18.02 22.99
CA ALA A 464 15.63 17.91 21.65
C ALA A 464 14.16 17.49 21.67
N TYR A 465 13.37 18.09 20.80
CA TYR A 465 11.97 17.76 20.60
C TYR A 465 11.60 17.79 19.13
N SER A 466 10.47 17.16 18.80
CA SER A 466 9.83 17.27 17.50
C SER A 466 8.44 17.86 17.64
N LEU A 467 8.06 18.67 16.65
CA LEU A 467 6.71 19.14 16.42
C LEU A 467 6.28 18.62 15.06
N LYS A 468 5.30 17.71 15.04
CA LYS A 468 4.75 17.14 13.82
C LYS A 468 3.33 17.64 13.62
N LEU A 469 3.00 18.05 12.40
CA LEU A 469 1.61 18.23 11.98
C LEU A 469 1.11 16.90 11.41
N ASP A 470 -0.03 16.41 11.88
CA ASP A 470 -0.67 15.26 11.28
C ASP A 470 -1.03 15.56 9.83
N PRO A 471 -0.64 14.72 8.86
CA PRO A 471 -0.86 15.02 7.45
C PRO A 471 -2.35 15.03 7.15
N SER A 472 -2.83 16.11 6.52
CA SER A 472 -4.10 16.07 5.80
C SER A 472 -3.91 15.32 4.48
N SER A 473 -4.98 14.74 3.90
CA SER A 473 -4.90 14.04 2.61
C SER A 473 -4.40 14.93 1.46
N SER A 474 -4.47 16.26 1.61
CA SER A 474 -4.03 17.27 0.65
C SER A 474 -2.62 17.83 0.90
N GLU A 475 -1.95 17.47 1.99
CA GLU A 475 -0.67 18.08 2.44
C GLU A 475 0.41 17.02 2.68
N LEU A 476 0.62 16.15 1.69
CA LEU A 476 1.69 15.16 1.73
C LEU A 476 3.05 15.83 1.52
N GLY A 477 3.99 15.55 2.42
CA GLY A 477 5.34 16.11 2.37
C GLY A 477 6.01 16.15 3.74
N ILE A 478 6.90 17.13 3.90
CA ILE A 478 7.72 17.35 5.09
C ILE A 478 6.89 18.09 6.13
N SER A 479 6.48 17.35 7.16
CA SER A 479 5.48 17.76 8.17
C SER A 479 6.01 17.72 9.59
N THR A 480 7.33 17.60 9.77
CA THR A 480 7.97 17.55 11.09
C THR A 480 9.07 18.59 11.20
N TYR A 481 9.04 19.35 12.28
CA TYR A 481 10.12 20.21 12.74
C TYR A 481 10.86 19.53 13.89
N TYR A 482 12.18 19.62 13.89
CA TYR A 482 13.04 19.14 14.97
C TYR A 482 13.77 20.34 15.57
N GLY A 483 13.56 20.59 16.86
CA GLY A 483 14.09 21.74 17.56
C GLY A 483 14.73 21.39 18.89
N THR A 484 15.22 22.42 19.57
CA THR A 484 15.77 22.31 20.91
C THR A 484 15.19 23.36 21.83
N LEU A 485 15.00 23.03 23.10
CA LEU A 485 14.59 23.95 24.15
C LEU A 485 15.51 23.80 25.36
N THR A 486 15.93 24.93 25.91
CA THR A 486 16.72 24.98 27.14
C THR A 486 15.80 25.34 28.30
N LEU A 487 15.81 24.53 29.34
CA LEU A 487 15.15 24.81 30.61
C LEU A 487 16.21 25.14 31.65
N GLU A 488 15.97 26.19 32.42
CA GLU A 488 16.86 26.68 33.48
C GLU A 488 16.33 26.30 34.86
N GLY A 489 17.15 26.52 35.90
CA GLY A 489 16.77 26.31 37.29
C GLY A 489 17.15 24.93 37.84
N PHE A 490 18.06 24.22 37.19
CA PHE A 490 18.59 22.94 37.65
C PHE A 490 19.69 23.09 38.71
N LYS A 491 20.00 21.99 39.41
CA LYS A 491 21.14 21.90 40.31
C LYS A 491 22.44 22.02 39.52
N THR A 492 23.31 22.94 39.92
CA THR A 492 24.70 22.97 39.44
C THR A 492 25.46 21.79 40.02
N ASN A 493 25.98 20.91 39.17
CA ASN A 493 26.95 19.92 39.58
C ASN A 493 28.24 20.67 39.93
N THR A 494 28.49 20.87 41.23
CA THR A 494 29.78 21.34 41.72
C THR A 494 30.79 20.24 41.41
N GLU A 495 31.89 20.61 40.74
CA GLU A 495 32.92 19.69 40.26
C GLU A 495 33.30 18.64 41.30
N GLN A 496 33.30 17.36 40.90
CA GLN A 496 34.08 16.30 41.52
C GLN A 496 35.34 16.07 40.71
#